data_AF-A0A2G9TDK3-F1
#
_entry.id   AF-A0A2G9TDK3-F1
#
_cell.length_a   1.000
_cell.length_b   1.000
_cell.length_c   1.000
_cell.angle_alpha   90.00
_cell.angle_beta   90.00
_cell.angle_gamma   90.00
#
_symmetry.space_group_name_H-M   'P 1'
#
loop_
_entity.id
_entity.type
_entity.pdbx_description
1 polymer ?
#
loop_
_entity_poly.entity_id
_entity_poly.type
_entity_poly.pdbx_seq_one_letter_code
_entity_poly.pdbx_strand_id
1 'polypeptide(L)'
;MAFVKGNPFHVDDGHDSFFYTFNEYGKLKNSMLQISNLRKNPKGGLYWDKVGIFTNNELRMADVEWPGDKANPPQGTADKFHVKVVTLHEPPFIIVSDVDPDTGRCPGNQGSICDWGDEEIDVPGEGKKNHTLWKCCSGYCVDLLNKLANDIGFTYTLYKVRDEKWGLKTETGWNGLIADLINNKADMCVTSLKLNSERARDIDFSLPFLETGIAIIVKIRSGVLSPTAFLGQESQLVMEFISSLNLE
;
A
#
# COMPACT_ATOMS: atom_id res chain seq x y z
N MET A 1 -26.38 30.95 -29.54
CA MET A 1 -24.95 30.60 -29.68
C MET A 1 -24.23 31.82 -30.25
N ALA A 2 -23.22 32.33 -29.54
CA ALA A 2 -22.37 33.39 -30.09
C ALA A 2 -21.29 32.75 -30.96
N PHE A 3 -21.13 33.24 -32.19
CA PHE A 3 -20.11 32.82 -33.13
C PHE A 3 -19.27 34.04 -33.52
N VAL A 4 -17.95 33.85 -33.57
CA VAL A 4 -17.03 34.89 -34.03
C VAL A 4 -16.51 34.45 -35.40
N LYS A 5 -16.72 35.30 -36.41
CA LYS A 5 -16.16 35.07 -37.76
C LYS A 5 -14.66 35.35 -37.70
N GLY A 6 -13.83 34.37 -38.07
CA GLY A 6 -12.38 34.56 -38.19
C GLY A 6 -12.04 35.61 -39.26
N ASN A 7 -10.93 36.33 -39.05
CA ASN A 7 -10.47 37.37 -39.99
C ASN A 7 -9.98 36.72 -41.29
N PRO A 8 -10.59 37.00 -42.44
CA PRO A 8 -10.21 36.39 -43.73
C PRO A 8 -8.84 36.86 -44.28
N PHE A 9 -8.16 37.80 -43.62
CA PHE A 9 -6.86 38.34 -44.05
C PHE A 9 -5.68 37.91 -43.17
N HIS A 10 -5.87 36.95 -42.26
CA HIS A 10 -4.76 36.39 -41.52
C HIS A 10 -4.04 35.35 -42.41
N VAL A 11 -2.74 35.57 -42.65
CA VAL A 11 -1.97 34.95 -43.74
C VAL A 11 -1.47 33.54 -43.37
N ASP A 12 -1.49 33.19 -42.08
CA ASP A 12 -0.81 32.00 -41.54
C ASP A 12 -1.71 30.77 -41.30
N ASP A 13 -3.03 30.89 -41.46
CA ASP A 13 -3.99 29.86 -41.06
C ASP A 13 -4.57 29.05 -42.22
N GLY A 14 -4.28 29.38 -43.48
CA GLY A 14 -4.56 28.51 -44.63
C GLY A 14 -6.03 28.05 -44.79
N HIS A 15 -6.97 28.71 -44.11
CA HIS A 15 -8.36 28.31 -44.03
C HIS A 15 -9.28 29.49 -44.40
N ASP A 16 -9.89 29.40 -45.59
CA ASP A 16 -10.91 30.33 -46.03
C ASP A 16 -12.15 30.24 -45.11
N SER A 17 -12.37 31.28 -44.30
CA SER A 17 -13.61 31.55 -43.56
C SER A 17 -14.13 30.45 -42.62
N PHE A 18 -13.79 30.52 -41.33
CA PHE A 18 -14.31 29.64 -40.30
C PHE A 18 -14.99 30.41 -39.15
N PHE A 19 -15.97 29.76 -38.52
CA PHE A 19 -16.69 30.27 -37.34
C PHE A 19 -16.13 29.62 -36.08
N TYR A 20 -15.57 30.43 -35.17
CA TYR A 20 -15.20 29.96 -33.85
C TYR A 20 -16.45 29.81 -32.99
N THR A 21 -16.59 28.65 -32.35
CA THR A 21 -17.69 28.36 -31.44
C THR A 21 -17.14 28.07 -30.05
N PHE A 22 -17.61 28.80 -29.05
CA PHE A 22 -17.17 28.63 -27.67
C PHE A 22 -18.22 27.87 -26.85
N ASN A 23 -17.77 27.15 -25.83
CA ASN A 23 -18.66 26.57 -24.82
C ASN A 23 -19.06 27.63 -23.78
N GLU A 24 -19.93 27.24 -22.84
CA GLU A 24 -20.41 28.10 -21.75
C GLU A 24 -19.30 28.61 -20.83
N TYR A 25 -18.13 27.95 -20.83
CA TYR A 25 -16.93 28.32 -20.09
C TYR A 25 -15.93 29.15 -20.91
N GLY A 26 -16.30 29.58 -22.13
CA GLY A 26 -15.44 30.38 -23.00
C GLY A 26 -14.30 29.62 -23.68
N LYS A 27 -14.31 28.27 -23.67
CA LYS A 27 -13.33 27.44 -24.41
C LYS A 27 -13.80 27.11 -25.82
N LEU A 28 -12.87 27.07 -26.77
CA LEU A 28 -13.14 26.74 -28.17
C LEU A 28 -13.57 25.26 -28.31
N LYS A 29 -14.75 25.01 -28.88
CA LYS A 29 -15.33 23.66 -29.02
C LYS A 29 -14.60 22.78 -30.03
N ASN A 30 -14.21 23.33 -31.18
CA ASN A 30 -13.55 22.59 -32.27
C ASN A 30 -12.09 23.02 -32.37
N SER A 31 -11.34 22.79 -31.30
CA SER A 31 -9.91 23.14 -31.26
C SER A 31 -9.12 22.16 -32.12
N MET A 32 -8.37 22.69 -33.08
CA MET A 32 -7.34 21.94 -33.80
C MET A 32 -6.04 22.04 -33.01
N LEU A 33 -5.51 20.90 -32.57
CA LEU A 33 -4.24 20.83 -31.84
C LEU A 33 -3.17 20.20 -32.73
N GLN A 34 -1.99 20.81 -32.72
CA GLN A 34 -0.80 20.22 -33.33
C GLN A 34 0.00 19.50 -32.25
N ILE A 35 0.38 18.26 -32.55
CA ILE A 35 1.23 17.44 -31.69
C ILE A 35 2.63 17.47 -32.30
N SER A 36 3.60 17.86 -31.47
CA SER A 36 5.01 17.93 -31.85
C SER A 36 5.84 17.00 -30.98
N ASN A 37 6.83 16.34 -31.57
CA ASN A 37 7.80 15.48 -30.91
C ASN A 37 9.17 16.17 -30.92
N LEU A 38 9.89 16.13 -29.80
CA LEU A 38 11.20 16.75 -29.69
C LEU A 38 12.28 15.75 -30.11
N ARG A 39 12.98 16.04 -31.21
CA ARG A 39 13.99 15.14 -31.81
C ARG A 39 15.38 15.77 -31.81
N LYS A 40 16.40 14.93 -31.94
CA LYS A 40 17.80 15.36 -32.08
C LYS A 40 18.24 15.32 -33.54
N ASN A 41 18.81 16.41 -34.01
CA ASN A 41 19.49 16.44 -35.29
C ASN A 41 20.82 15.66 -35.23
N PRO A 42 21.39 15.24 -36.37
CA PRO A 42 22.70 14.56 -36.43
C PRO A 42 23.86 15.37 -35.83
N LYS A 43 23.70 16.69 -35.69
CA LYS A 43 24.67 17.61 -35.06
C LYS A 43 24.43 17.82 -33.56
N GLY A 44 23.49 17.08 -32.96
CA GLY A 44 23.12 17.17 -31.53
C GLY A 44 22.15 18.28 -31.16
N GLY A 45 21.73 19.13 -32.11
CA GLY A 45 20.74 20.19 -31.87
C GLY A 45 19.32 19.65 -31.77
N LEU A 46 18.56 20.10 -30.77
CA LEU A 46 17.15 19.72 -30.59
C LEU A 46 16.24 20.52 -31.52
N TYR A 47 15.21 19.87 -32.08
CA TYR A 47 14.17 20.52 -32.88
C TYR A 47 12.81 19.88 -32.65
N TRP A 48 11.75 20.68 -32.81
CA TRP A 48 10.37 20.20 -32.74
C TRP A 48 9.91 19.73 -34.11
N ASP A 49 9.58 18.44 -34.21
CA ASP A 49 9.00 17.85 -35.42
C ASP A 49 7.49 17.69 -35.24
N LYS A 50 6.71 17.98 -36.29
CA LYS A 50 5.25 17.84 -36.24
C LYS A 50 4.87 16.38 -36.49
N VAL A 51 4.37 15.71 -35.47
CA VAL A 51 4.03 14.27 -35.55
C VAL A 51 2.54 14.00 -35.54
N GLY A 52 1.69 14.98 -35.29
CA GLY A 52 0.26 14.73 -35.31
C GLY A 52 -0.60 15.97 -35.34
N ILE A 53 -1.87 15.72 -35.65
CA ILE A 53 -2.94 16.71 -35.63
C ILE A 53 -4.14 16.05 -34.96
N PHE A 54 -4.69 16.73 -33.96
CA PHE A 54 -5.96 16.39 -33.34
C PHE A 54 -7.00 17.43 -33.77
N THR A 55 -8.04 17.00 -34.46
CA THR A 55 -9.12 17.88 -34.93
C THR A 55 -10.43 17.12 -34.93
N ASN A 56 -11.54 17.78 -34.59
CA ASN A 56 -12.87 17.16 -34.59
C ASN A 56 -12.95 15.82 -33.83
N ASN A 57 -12.24 15.72 -32.70
CA ASN A 57 -12.15 14.50 -31.89
C ASN A 57 -11.49 13.30 -32.60
N GLU A 58 -10.80 13.54 -33.71
CA GLU A 58 -10.01 12.56 -34.44
C GLU A 58 -8.52 12.88 -34.28
N LEU A 59 -7.75 11.88 -33.84
CA LEU A 59 -6.30 11.97 -33.68
C LEU A 59 -5.62 11.31 -34.87
N ARG A 60 -4.86 12.09 -35.65
CA ARG A 60 -3.98 11.57 -36.69
C ARG A 60 -2.54 11.73 -36.26
N MET A 61 -1.84 10.62 -36.13
CA MET A 61 -0.45 10.55 -35.67
C MET A 61 0.42 9.88 -36.74
N ALA A 62 1.59 10.44 -36.95
CA ALA A 62 2.73 9.85 -37.62
C ALA A 62 3.63 9.16 -36.58
N ASP A 63 4.81 8.72 -37.03
CA ASP A 63 5.80 8.08 -36.17
C ASP A 63 6.27 9.00 -35.02
N VAL A 64 6.53 8.40 -33.86
CA VAL A 64 6.88 9.10 -32.61
C VAL A 64 8.19 8.53 -32.09
N GLU A 65 9.19 9.38 -31.92
CA GLU A 65 10.46 9.00 -31.30
C GLU A 65 10.33 9.15 -29.78
N TRP A 66 10.56 8.06 -29.06
CA TRP A 66 10.52 7.99 -27.61
C TRP A 66 11.90 8.24 -27.02
N PRO A 67 11.99 8.64 -25.73
CA PRO A 67 13.26 8.88 -25.07
C PRO A 67 14.27 7.73 -25.24
N GLY A 68 15.50 8.09 -25.61
CA GLY A 68 16.56 7.12 -25.96
C GLY A 68 16.56 6.71 -27.43
N ASP A 69 16.03 7.57 -28.31
CA ASP A 69 16.02 7.43 -29.76
C ASP A 69 15.31 6.12 -30.21
N LYS A 70 14.23 5.76 -29.49
CA LYS A 70 13.46 4.51 -29.70
C LYS A 70 12.19 4.77 -30.50
N ALA A 71 11.86 3.91 -31.46
CA ALA A 71 10.60 3.98 -32.20
C ALA A 71 9.38 3.47 -31.40
N ASN A 72 9.60 2.54 -30.47
CA ASN A 72 8.53 1.97 -29.65
C ASN A 72 8.43 2.67 -28.29
N PRO A 73 7.20 2.84 -27.75
CA PRO A 73 7.01 3.38 -26.42
C PRO A 73 7.75 2.55 -25.37
N PRO A 74 8.26 3.19 -24.30
CA PRO A 74 8.75 2.43 -23.16
C PRO A 74 7.62 1.54 -22.64
N GLN A 75 7.91 0.26 -22.40
CA GLN A 75 6.95 -0.65 -21.77
C GLN A 75 6.61 -0.08 -20.39
N GLY A 76 5.34 0.29 -20.20
CA GLY A 76 4.87 1.06 -19.05
C GLY A 76 4.77 0.30 -17.73
N THR A 77 5.49 -0.81 -17.57
CA THR A 77 5.50 -1.58 -16.33
C THR A 77 6.88 -2.19 -16.18
N ALA A 78 7.51 -1.95 -15.03
CA ALA A 78 8.74 -2.67 -14.71
C ALA A 78 8.39 -4.16 -14.56
N ASP A 79 9.12 -5.03 -15.25
CA ASP A 79 8.99 -6.50 -15.13
C ASP A 79 9.13 -6.97 -13.66
N LYS A 80 9.69 -6.12 -12.79
CA LYS A 80 9.75 -6.30 -11.33
C LYS A 80 9.51 -4.94 -10.64
N PHE A 81 8.51 -4.86 -9.79
CA PHE A 81 8.27 -3.70 -8.93
C PHE A 81 8.73 -3.99 -7.49
N HIS A 82 8.99 -2.93 -6.72
CA HIS A 82 9.42 -3.02 -5.32
C HIS A 82 8.29 -2.60 -4.39
N VAL A 83 8.05 -3.36 -3.33
CA VAL A 83 6.93 -3.18 -2.40
C VAL A 83 7.46 -2.92 -0.99
N LYS A 84 7.02 -1.83 -0.36
CA LYS A 84 7.28 -1.57 1.07
C LYS A 84 6.21 -2.28 1.90
N VAL A 85 6.63 -3.22 2.73
CA VAL A 85 5.76 -4.05 3.54
C VAL A 85 5.89 -3.69 5.02
N VAL A 86 4.78 -3.30 5.64
CA VAL A 86 4.72 -3.04 7.08
C VAL A 86 4.23 -4.28 7.84
N THR A 87 4.79 -4.50 9.02
CA THR A 87 4.40 -5.58 9.92
C THR A 87 4.45 -5.17 11.40
N LEU A 88 4.05 -6.09 12.27
CA LEU A 88 4.08 -5.96 13.72
C LEU A 88 4.47 -7.30 14.35
N HIS A 89 5.17 -7.26 15.50
CA HIS A 89 5.56 -8.45 16.25
C HIS A 89 4.34 -9.21 16.76
N GLU A 90 4.20 -10.48 16.34
CA GLU A 90 3.09 -11.32 16.76
C GLU A 90 3.40 -12.81 16.53
N PRO A 91 4.03 -13.47 17.49
CA PRO A 91 4.23 -14.92 17.41
C PRO A 91 2.87 -15.66 17.42
N PRO A 92 2.67 -16.70 16.59
CA PRO A 92 3.64 -17.36 15.71
C PRO A 92 3.69 -16.81 14.27
N PHE A 93 2.94 -15.74 13.97
CA PHE A 93 2.82 -15.19 12.62
C PHE A 93 4.07 -14.42 12.18
N ILE A 94 4.59 -13.59 13.08
CA ILE A 94 5.80 -12.79 12.92
C ILE A 94 6.66 -12.97 14.18
N ILE A 95 7.76 -13.69 14.02
CA ILE A 95 8.75 -13.99 15.05
C ILE A 95 10.01 -13.19 14.71
N VAL A 96 10.64 -12.61 15.72
CA VAL A 96 11.79 -11.72 15.55
C VAL A 96 12.99 -12.32 16.27
N SER A 97 14.10 -12.42 15.57
CA SER A 97 15.39 -12.87 16.09
C SER A 97 16.51 -11.94 15.65
N ASP A 98 17.68 -12.10 16.26
CA ASP A 98 18.87 -11.36 15.86
C ASP A 98 19.44 -11.88 14.53
N VAL A 99 20.01 -10.96 13.75
CA VAL A 99 20.78 -11.30 12.55
C VAL A 99 22.10 -11.94 12.99
N ASP A 100 22.58 -12.91 12.23
CA ASP A 100 23.92 -13.48 12.46
C ASP A 100 25.00 -12.38 12.28
N PRO A 101 25.81 -12.09 13.31
CA PRO A 101 26.79 -11.00 13.28
C PRO A 101 27.90 -11.22 12.25
N ASP A 102 28.22 -12.47 11.90
CA ASP A 102 29.31 -12.77 10.98
C ASP A 102 28.84 -12.70 9.51
N THR A 103 27.63 -13.21 9.24
CA THR A 103 27.12 -13.33 7.86
C THR A 103 26.19 -12.20 7.43
N GLY A 104 25.63 -11.45 8.40
CA GLY A 104 24.60 -10.44 8.14
C GLY A 104 23.30 -11.03 7.57
N ARG A 105 23.06 -12.33 7.77
CA ARG A 105 21.90 -13.07 7.27
C ARG A 105 21.09 -13.69 8.41
N CYS A 106 19.89 -14.13 8.08
CA CYS A 106 19.07 -14.83 9.04
C CYS A 106 19.57 -16.25 9.33
N PRO A 107 19.66 -16.64 10.62
CA PRO A 107 20.08 -17.98 11.00
C PRO A 107 19.25 -19.04 10.29
N GLY A 108 19.92 -20.06 9.74
CA GLY A 108 19.25 -21.18 9.09
C GLY A 108 18.53 -20.86 7.77
N ASN A 109 18.77 -19.68 7.16
CA ASN A 109 18.03 -19.19 5.99
C ASN A 109 16.50 -19.17 6.20
N GLN A 110 16.04 -19.13 7.44
CA GLN A 110 14.63 -19.04 7.79
C GLN A 110 14.30 -17.57 8.08
N GLY A 111 13.41 -17.00 7.28
CA GLY A 111 12.97 -15.62 7.41
C GLY A 111 13.70 -14.62 6.51
N SER A 112 13.39 -13.36 6.74
CA SER A 112 13.83 -12.22 5.93
C SER A 112 14.34 -11.10 6.84
N ILE A 113 15.32 -10.36 6.35
CA ILE A 113 15.85 -9.18 7.05
C ILE A 113 14.75 -8.10 7.09
N CYS A 114 14.56 -7.50 8.25
CA CYS A 114 13.57 -6.45 8.47
C CYS A 114 14.14 -5.28 9.28
N ASP A 115 13.70 -4.07 8.94
CA ASP A 115 13.97 -2.86 9.70
C ASP A 115 13.05 -2.85 10.94
N TRP A 116 13.65 -2.96 12.12
CA TRP A 116 12.93 -3.13 13.36
C TRP A 116 12.80 -1.85 14.21
N GLY A 117 13.42 -0.75 13.78
CA GLY A 117 13.59 0.41 14.65
C GLY A 117 14.86 1.18 14.34
N ASP A 118 15.09 2.24 15.11
CA ASP A 118 16.38 2.90 15.20
C ASP A 118 16.87 2.78 16.65
N GLU A 119 18.16 2.53 16.82
CA GLU A 119 18.86 2.53 18.10
C GLU A 119 19.89 3.68 18.14
N GLU A 120 19.97 4.38 19.26
CA GLU A 120 21.02 5.39 19.50
C GLU A 120 22.31 4.69 19.91
N ILE A 121 23.33 4.79 19.07
CA ILE A 121 24.68 4.30 19.38
C ILE A 121 25.56 5.50 19.73
N ASP A 122 26.21 5.44 20.89
CA ASP A 122 27.22 6.44 21.29
C ASP A 122 28.56 6.05 20.67
N VAL A 123 28.99 6.81 19.65
CA VAL A 123 30.26 6.57 18.97
C VAL A 123 31.33 7.46 19.62
N PRO A 124 32.40 6.88 20.19
CA PRO A 124 33.46 7.65 20.83
C PRO A 124 34.06 8.69 19.87
N GLY A 125 33.88 9.97 20.19
CA GLY A 125 34.40 11.10 19.41
C GLY A 125 33.47 11.64 18.32
N GLU A 126 32.36 10.95 18.00
CA GLU A 126 31.39 11.40 16.99
C GLU A 126 29.98 11.66 17.56
N GLY A 127 29.77 11.38 18.86
CA GLY A 127 28.51 11.60 19.55
C GLY A 127 27.46 10.54 19.21
N LYS A 128 26.22 10.81 19.62
CA LYS A 128 25.08 9.91 19.40
C LYS A 128 24.68 9.88 17.94
N LYS A 129 24.66 8.69 17.34
CA LYS A 129 24.16 8.44 15.98
C LYS A 129 22.98 7.47 16.02
N ASN A 130 21.97 7.74 15.19
CA ASN A 130 20.85 6.83 14.98
C ASN A 130 21.27 5.76 13.99
N HIS A 131 21.17 4.50 14.42
CA HIS A 131 21.45 3.33 13.59
C HIS A 131 20.19 2.49 13.44
N THR A 132 19.86 2.11 12.20
CA THR A 132 18.71 1.25 11.94
C THR A 132 18.97 -0.16 12.49
N LEU A 133 18.04 -0.62 13.32
CA LEU A 133 18.09 -1.92 13.95
C LEU A 133 17.59 -2.99 12.98
N TRP A 134 18.52 -3.70 12.35
CA TRP A 134 18.19 -4.85 11.49
C TRP A 134 17.94 -6.09 12.34
N LYS A 135 16.81 -6.76 12.10
CA LYS A 135 16.45 -8.04 12.73
C LYS A 135 16.07 -9.05 11.66
N CYS A 136 15.93 -10.30 12.10
CA CYS A 136 15.38 -11.38 11.30
C CYS A 136 13.92 -11.62 11.64
N CYS A 137 13.06 -11.32 10.69
CA CYS A 137 11.63 -11.59 10.77
C CYS A 137 11.36 -12.95 10.12
N SER A 138 10.69 -13.84 10.85
CA SER A 138 10.32 -15.19 10.40
C SER A 138 8.88 -15.52 10.83
N GLY A 139 8.38 -16.69 10.46
CA GLY A 139 7.04 -17.15 10.82
C GLY A 139 6.09 -17.16 9.64
N TYR A 140 4.85 -17.60 9.89
CA TYR A 140 3.87 -17.92 8.85
C TYR A 140 3.65 -16.79 7.84
N CYS A 141 3.54 -15.54 8.33
CA CYS A 141 3.27 -14.39 7.47
C CYS A 141 4.48 -14.01 6.59
N VAL A 142 5.71 -14.23 7.07
CA VAL A 142 6.93 -13.97 6.29
C VAL A 142 7.10 -15.03 5.20
N ASP A 143 6.83 -16.30 5.52
CA ASP A 143 6.88 -17.39 4.54
C ASP A 143 5.85 -17.19 3.42
N LEU A 144 4.64 -16.76 3.78
CA LEU A 144 3.61 -16.40 2.81
C LEU A 144 4.05 -15.22 1.93
N LEU A 145 4.63 -14.17 2.50
CA LEU A 145 5.15 -13.03 1.75
C LEU A 145 6.25 -13.44 0.77
N ASN A 146 7.19 -14.28 1.21
CA ASN A 146 8.25 -14.83 0.35
C ASN A 146 7.67 -15.64 -0.82
N LYS A 147 6.62 -16.44 -0.57
CA LYS A 147 5.95 -17.20 -1.62
C LYS A 147 5.25 -16.28 -2.63
N LEU A 148 4.52 -15.27 -2.16
CA LEU A 148 3.86 -14.28 -3.00
C LEU A 148 4.86 -13.48 -3.85
N ALA A 149 5.97 -13.04 -3.25
CA ALA A 149 7.02 -12.31 -3.95
C ALA A 149 7.62 -13.12 -5.11
N ASN A 150 7.87 -14.41 -4.88
CA ASN A 150 8.39 -15.31 -5.90
C ASN A 150 7.37 -15.63 -7.01
N ASP A 151 6.11 -15.88 -6.65
CA ASP A 151 5.08 -16.29 -7.61
C ASP A 151 4.62 -15.10 -8.49
N ILE A 152 4.58 -13.89 -7.94
CA ILE A 152 4.17 -12.68 -8.66
C ILE A 152 5.38 -11.97 -9.32
N GLY A 153 6.58 -12.11 -8.76
CA GLY A 153 7.80 -11.52 -9.31
C GLY A 153 8.12 -10.11 -8.80
N PHE A 154 7.79 -9.78 -7.54
CA PHE A 154 8.16 -8.51 -6.92
C PHE A 154 9.28 -8.67 -5.88
N THR A 155 9.96 -7.56 -5.57
CA THR A 155 10.91 -7.48 -4.44
C THR A 155 10.29 -6.67 -3.32
N TYR A 156 10.73 -6.85 -2.08
CA TYR A 156 10.16 -6.09 -0.97
C TYR A 156 11.18 -5.68 0.08
N THR A 157 10.80 -4.67 0.85
CA THR A 157 11.42 -4.28 2.10
C THR A 157 10.42 -4.49 3.22
N LEU A 158 10.83 -5.17 4.29
CA LEU A 158 9.97 -5.45 5.44
C LEU A 158 10.38 -4.57 6.60
N TYR A 159 9.42 -3.89 7.23
CA TYR A 159 9.70 -3.04 8.38
C TYR A 159 8.60 -3.11 9.45
N LYS A 160 8.97 -2.86 10.70
CA LYS A 160 8.03 -2.75 11.83
C LYS A 160 7.39 -1.37 11.87
N VAL A 161 6.07 -1.30 12.08
CA VAL A 161 5.39 -0.04 12.35
C VAL A 161 6.00 0.69 13.56
N ARG A 162 6.25 1.99 13.43
CA ARG A 162 7.05 2.77 14.40
C ARG A 162 6.32 3.04 15.72
N ASP A 163 5.00 3.16 15.70
CA ASP A 163 4.19 3.41 16.90
C ASP A 163 3.68 2.13 17.58
N GLU A 164 4.06 0.95 17.04
CA GLU A 164 3.72 -0.39 17.54
C GLU A 164 2.21 -0.66 17.69
N LYS A 165 1.37 0.07 16.93
CA LYS A 165 -0.09 -0.06 17.01
C LYS A 165 -0.67 -0.82 15.83
N TRP A 166 -1.76 -1.54 16.08
CA TRP A 166 -2.52 -2.27 15.05
C TRP A 166 -3.30 -1.37 14.10
N GLY A 167 -3.63 -0.16 14.52
CA GLY A 167 -4.52 0.74 13.82
C GLY A 167 -5.92 0.76 14.42
N LEU A 168 -6.14 1.85 15.16
CA LEU A 168 -7.41 2.30 15.72
C LEU A 168 -7.73 3.66 15.11
N LYS A 169 -9.01 3.89 14.83
CA LYS A 169 -9.50 5.18 14.35
C LYS A 169 -9.66 6.12 15.54
N THR A 170 -8.88 7.20 15.56
CA THR A 170 -8.97 8.29 16.54
C THR A 170 -9.58 9.53 15.88
N GLU A 171 -9.87 10.57 16.67
CA GLU A 171 -10.40 11.85 16.15
C GLU A 171 -9.47 12.49 15.11
N THR A 172 -8.16 12.26 15.25
CA THR A 172 -7.11 12.76 14.37
C THR A 172 -6.83 11.87 13.16
N GLY A 173 -7.56 10.76 13.00
CA GLY A 173 -7.36 9.80 11.91
C GLY A 173 -6.91 8.42 12.39
N TRP A 174 -6.33 7.63 11.48
CA TRP A 174 -5.80 6.31 11.84
C TRP A 174 -4.42 6.42 12.48
N ASN A 175 -4.10 5.48 13.37
CA ASN A 175 -2.74 5.21 13.84
C ASN A 175 -2.24 3.84 13.34
N GLY A 176 -1.05 3.43 13.77
CA GLY A 176 -0.59 2.06 13.56
C GLY A 176 -0.37 1.66 12.11
N LEU A 177 -0.47 0.35 11.90
CA LEU A 177 -0.38 -0.30 10.57
C LEU A 177 -1.28 0.37 9.53
N ILE A 178 -2.50 0.73 9.93
CA ILE A 178 -3.49 1.33 9.03
C ILE A 178 -3.06 2.74 8.61
N ALA A 179 -2.50 3.53 9.53
CA ALA A 179 -1.98 4.86 9.20
C ALA A 179 -0.82 4.78 8.22
N ASP A 180 0.06 3.80 8.34
CA ASP A 180 1.18 3.62 7.44
C ASP A 180 0.73 3.30 6.01
N LEU A 181 -0.35 2.53 5.86
CA LEU A 181 -0.98 2.28 4.56
C LEU A 181 -1.61 3.54 3.98
N ILE A 182 -2.47 4.22 4.75
CA ILE A 182 -3.22 5.42 4.28
C ILE A 182 -2.27 6.57 3.91
N ASN A 183 -1.18 6.72 4.65
CA ASN A 183 -0.18 7.76 4.40
C ASN A 183 0.85 7.37 3.32
N ASN A 184 0.64 6.26 2.60
CA ASN A 184 1.54 5.74 1.56
C ASN A 184 2.98 5.48 2.06
N LYS A 185 3.15 5.23 3.36
CA LYS A 185 4.44 4.81 3.93
C LYS A 185 4.71 3.35 3.57
N ALA A 186 3.69 2.51 3.67
CA ALA A 186 3.68 1.13 3.17
C ALA A 186 2.74 0.98 1.98
N ASP A 187 3.10 0.06 1.09
CA ASP A 187 2.27 -0.35 -0.05
C ASP A 187 1.44 -1.59 0.30
N MET A 188 1.89 -2.38 1.28
CA MET A 188 1.23 -3.59 1.77
C MET A 188 1.47 -3.78 3.26
N CYS A 189 0.51 -4.38 3.96
CA CYS A 189 0.65 -4.81 5.34
C CYS A 189 0.55 -6.34 5.41
N VAL A 190 1.51 -6.99 6.08
CA VAL A 190 1.53 -8.45 6.26
C VAL A 190 1.72 -8.79 7.73
N THR A 191 0.63 -9.21 8.37
CA THR A 191 0.53 -9.62 9.78
C THR A 191 -0.86 -10.25 10.00
N SER A 192 -1.25 -10.66 11.22
CA SER A 192 -2.59 -11.18 11.51
C SER A 192 -3.64 -10.06 11.73
N LEU A 193 -3.69 -9.12 10.79
CA LEU A 193 -4.59 -7.98 10.86
C LEU A 193 -6.05 -8.44 10.68
N LYS A 194 -6.85 -8.31 11.74
CA LYS A 194 -8.29 -8.64 11.69
C LYS A 194 -9.05 -7.74 10.71
N LEU A 195 -9.80 -8.39 9.82
CA LEU A 195 -10.80 -7.75 8.98
C LEU A 195 -11.94 -7.22 9.85
N ASN A 196 -12.31 -5.95 9.65
CA ASN A 196 -13.51 -5.37 10.23
C ASN A 196 -14.08 -4.28 9.30
N SER A 197 -15.33 -3.89 9.51
CA SER A 197 -16.03 -2.90 8.67
C SER A 197 -15.49 -1.48 8.78
N GLU A 198 -14.79 -1.14 9.86
CA GLU A 198 -14.17 0.18 10.00
C GLU A 198 -12.92 0.32 9.14
N ARG A 199 -12.04 -0.69 9.17
CA ARG A 199 -10.82 -0.75 8.38
C ARG A 199 -11.14 -0.93 6.90
N ALA A 200 -12.06 -1.82 6.56
CA ALA A 200 -12.44 -2.10 5.16
C ALA A 200 -13.11 -0.92 4.43
N ARG A 201 -13.46 0.16 5.15
CA ARG A 201 -13.93 1.41 4.53
C ARG A 201 -12.78 2.27 3.99
N ASP A 202 -11.60 2.17 4.58
CA ASP A 202 -10.47 3.05 4.31
C ASP A 202 -9.26 2.30 3.71
N ILE A 203 -9.22 0.96 3.79
CA ILE A 203 -8.21 0.09 3.15
C ILE A 203 -8.84 -1.15 2.50
N ASP A 204 -8.18 -1.68 1.47
CA ASP A 204 -8.57 -2.93 0.82
C ASP A 204 -7.95 -4.15 1.52
N PHE A 205 -8.74 -5.22 1.67
CA PHE A 205 -8.29 -6.50 2.20
C PHE A 205 -8.27 -7.57 1.10
N SER A 206 -7.32 -8.50 1.20
CA SER A 206 -7.36 -9.74 0.44
C SER A 206 -8.46 -10.67 0.96
N LEU A 207 -8.59 -11.84 0.32
CA LEU A 207 -9.30 -12.95 0.94
C LEU A 207 -8.58 -13.35 2.24
N PRO A 208 -9.32 -13.66 3.33
CA PRO A 208 -8.72 -14.17 4.56
C PRO A 208 -7.96 -15.48 4.28
N PHE A 209 -6.71 -15.56 4.75
CA PHE A 209 -5.91 -16.79 4.65
C PHE A 209 -5.99 -17.66 5.91
N LEU A 210 -6.54 -17.12 7.00
CA LEU A 210 -6.72 -17.80 8.28
C LEU A 210 -8.06 -17.41 8.89
N GLU A 211 -8.86 -18.41 9.27
CA GLU A 211 -10.06 -18.21 10.08
C GLU A 211 -9.74 -18.44 11.55
N THR A 212 -9.97 -17.41 12.37
CA THR A 212 -9.78 -17.50 13.82
C THR A 212 -11.06 -17.08 14.56
N GLY A 213 -11.47 -17.87 15.54
CA GLY A 213 -12.55 -17.52 16.47
C GLY A 213 -12.06 -16.81 17.73
N ILE A 214 -13.00 -16.32 18.54
CA ILE A 214 -12.72 -15.83 19.89
C ILE A 214 -12.82 -17.01 20.85
N ALA A 215 -11.77 -17.26 21.64
CA ALA A 215 -11.75 -18.29 22.67
C ALA A 215 -11.30 -17.70 24.01
N ILE A 216 -11.82 -18.23 25.11
CA ILE A 216 -11.42 -17.85 26.47
C ILE A 216 -10.39 -18.85 26.98
N ILE A 217 -9.22 -18.36 27.37
CA ILE A 217 -8.17 -19.17 28.01
C ILE A 217 -8.39 -19.12 29.52
N VAL A 218 -8.58 -20.28 30.14
CA VAL A 218 -8.71 -20.41 31.60
C VAL A 218 -7.57 -21.24 32.18
N LYS A 219 -7.07 -20.86 33.34
CA LYS A 219 -6.10 -21.67 34.08
C LYS A 219 -6.80 -22.90 34.63
N ILE A 220 -6.36 -24.09 34.21
CA ILE A 220 -6.77 -25.34 34.84
C ILE A 220 -6.23 -25.33 36.28
N ARG A 221 -7.14 -25.31 37.27
CA ARG A 221 -6.77 -25.52 38.67
C ARG A 221 -6.82 -27.02 38.95
N SER A 222 -5.65 -27.62 39.15
CA SER A 222 -5.52 -28.97 39.70
C SER A 222 -5.77 -28.94 41.21
N GLY A 223 -7.04 -28.82 41.57
CA GLY A 223 -7.53 -28.99 42.93
C GLY A 223 -8.94 -29.54 42.81
N VAL A 224 -9.15 -30.79 43.19
CA VAL A 224 -10.49 -31.37 43.29
C VAL A 224 -11.19 -30.63 44.42
N LEU A 225 -11.99 -29.62 44.09
CA LEU A 225 -12.97 -29.10 45.04
C LEU A 225 -13.95 -30.24 45.26
N SER A 226 -13.99 -30.78 46.48
CA SER A 226 -15.00 -31.79 46.83
C SER A 226 -16.39 -31.23 46.50
N PRO A 227 -17.29 -31.99 45.84
CA PRO A 227 -18.66 -31.56 45.61
C PRO A 227 -19.38 -31.09 46.89
N THR A 228 -18.91 -31.55 48.06
CA THR A 228 -19.40 -31.15 49.38
C THR A 228 -19.11 -29.69 49.73
N ALA A 229 -18.10 -29.06 49.13
CA ALA A 229 -17.80 -27.64 49.36
C ALA A 229 -18.87 -26.71 48.74
N PHE A 230 -19.62 -27.19 47.76
CA PHE A 230 -20.70 -26.44 47.09
C PHE A 230 -22.07 -26.63 47.75
N LEU A 231 -22.27 -27.71 48.50
CA LEU A 231 -23.54 -28.03 49.18
C LEU A 231 -23.60 -27.50 50.63
N GLY A 232 -22.55 -26.82 51.10
CA GLY A 232 -22.42 -26.37 52.49
C GLY A 232 -23.11 -25.04 52.82
N GLN A 233 -23.44 -24.21 51.83
CA GLN A 233 -24.09 -22.91 52.07
C GLN A 233 -24.94 -22.49 50.86
N GLU A 234 -26.26 -22.52 51.06
CA GLU A 234 -27.31 -21.82 50.29
C GLU A 234 -27.61 -22.27 48.84
N SER A 235 -27.84 -23.56 48.62
CA SER A 235 -28.32 -24.10 47.34
C SER A 235 -29.84 -24.01 47.11
N GLN A 236 -30.60 -23.22 47.89
CA GLN A 236 -32.06 -23.13 47.71
C GLN A 236 -32.49 -21.95 46.81
N LEU A 237 -31.78 -20.82 46.83
CA LEU A 237 -32.16 -19.64 46.04
C LEU A 237 -31.70 -19.71 44.57
N VAL A 238 -30.60 -20.40 44.28
CA VAL A 238 -30.06 -20.50 42.90
C VAL A 238 -30.93 -21.39 42.01
N MET A 239 -31.60 -22.40 42.58
CA MET A 239 -32.46 -23.32 41.82
C MET A 239 -33.80 -22.68 41.43
N GLU A 240 -34.32 -21.72 42.19
CA GLU A 240 -35.54 -20.98 41.82
C GLU A 240 -35.30 -19.95 40.72
N PHE A 241 -34.10 -19.34 40.65
CA PHE A 241 -33.79 -18.35 39.62
C PHE A 241 -33.58 -18.95 38.22
N ILE A 242 -33.12 -20.20 38.13
CA ILE A 242 -32.87 -20.88 36.85
C ILE A 242 -34.17 -21.45 36.26
N SER A 243 -35.19 -21.75 37.08
CA SER A 243 -36.48 -22.22 36.58
C SER A 243 -37.34 -21.10 35.98
N SER A 244 -37.18 -19.85 36.45
CA SER A 244 -37.93 -18.70 35.93
C SER A 244 -37.38 -18.13 34.62
N LEU A 245 -36.09 -18.29 34.35
CA LEU A 245 -35.43 -17.81 33.11
C LEU A 245 -35.63 -18.72 31.88
N ASN A 246 -36.25 -19.88 32.04
CA ASN A 246 -36.51 -20.83 30.95
C ASN A 246 -37.99 -20.86 30.50
N LEU A 247 -38.80 -19.87 30.88
CA LEU A 247 -40.24 -19.84 30.57
C LEU A 247 -40.77 -18.55 29.91
N GLU A 248 -39.92 -17.67 29.37
CA GLU A 248 -40.34 -16.61 28.44
C GLU A 248 -39.44 -16.54 27.20
#